data_AF-A0A950UBB2-F1
#
_entry.id   AF-A0A950UBB2-F1
#
_cell.length_a   1.000
_cell.length_b   1.000
_cell.length_c   1.000
_cell.angle_alpha   90.00
_cell.angle_beta   90.00
_cell.angle_gamma   90.00
#
_symmetry.space_group_name_H-M   'P 1'
#
loop_
_entity.id
_entity.type
_entity.pdbx_description
1 polymer ?
#
loop_
_entity_poly.entity_id
_entity_poly.type
_entity_poly.pdbx_seq_one_letter_code
_entity_poly.pdbx_strand_id
1 'polypeptide(L)'
;MTEQDVRCALNRIQDPCSLAAGAPAGIDELGLLSEISVHNLAEGAHVRVGIRLTDPVCMMGAAFLASARDLLAGLDGVASAEVWLDER
;
A
#
# COMPACT_ATOMS: atom_id res chain seq x y z
N MET A 1 -6.18 9.17 12.06
CA MET A 1 -6.15 8.16 10.99
C MET A 1 -6.21 6.78 11.60
N THR A 2 -6.95 5.84 11.01
CA THR A 2 -6.97 4.43 11.44
C THR A 2 -6.28 3.52 10.41
N GLU A 3 -5.97 2.29 10.81
CA GLU A 3 -5.45 1.25 9.91
C GLU A 3 -6.43 0.93 8.77
N GLN A 4 -7.75 0.94 9.05
CA GLN A 4 -8.78 0.70 8.04
C GLN A 4 -8.83 1.82 6.99
N ASP A 5 -8.63 3.07 7.38
CA ASP A 5 -8.55 4.19 6.43
C ASP A 5 -7.37 4.01 5.47
N VAL A 6 -6.22 3.60 6.01
CA VAL A 6 -5.01 3.30 5.24
C VAL A 6 -5.24 2.12 4.28
N ARG A 7 -5.85 1.03 4.74
CA ARG A 7 -6.23 -0.11 3.88
C ARG A 7 -7.13 0.32 2.73
N CYS A 8 -8.18 1.07 3.05
CA CYS A 8 -9.14 1.53 2.05
C CYS A 8 -8.47 2.42 1.00
N ALA A 9 -7.58 3.32 1.43
CA ALA A 9 -6.80 4.17 0.55
C ALA A 9 -5.85 3.36 -0.35
N LEU A 10 -5.10 2.42 0.23
CA LEU A 10 -4.18 1.55 -0.51
C LEU A 10 -4.91 0.69 -1.53
N ASN A 11 -6.11 0.19 -1.22
CA ASN A 11 -6.89 -0.64 -2.14
C ASN A 11 -7.30 0.07 -3.44
N ARG A 12 -7.10 1.39 -3.54
CA ARG A 12 -7.23 2.15 -4.80
C ARG A 12 -6.11 1.86 -5.79
N ILE A 13 -5.00 1.29 -5.32
CA ILE A 13 -3.89 0.83 -6.16
C ILE A 13 -4.31 -0.50 -6.76
N GLN A 14 -4.77 -0.44 -8.00
CA GLN A 14 -5.26 -1.60 -8.74
C GLN A 14 -4.11 -2.30 -9.44
N ASP A 15 -4.14 -3.63 -9.42
CA ASP A 15 -3.18 -4.42 -10.17
C ASP A 15 -3.45 -4.30 -11.68
N PRO A 16 -2.48 -3.87 -12.50
CA PRO A 16 -2.67 -3.67 -13.93
C PRO A 16 -3.04 -4.96 -14.67
N CYS A 17 -2.59 -6.13 -14.19
CA CYS A 17 -2.95 -7.42 -14.80
C CYS A 17 -4.43 -7.74 -14.56
N SER A 18 -4.92 -7.53 -13.34
CA SER A 18 -6.33 -7.68 -12.95
C SER A 18 -7.25 -6.71 -13.72
N LEU A 19 -6.79 -5.48 -13.93
CA LEU A 19 -7.45 -4.48 -14.78
C LEU A 19 -7.54 -4.96 -16.23
N ALA A 20 -6.45 -5.47 -16.80
CA ALA A 20 -6.43 -6.01 -18.15
C ALA A 20 -7.33 -7.25 -18.30
N ALA A 21 -7.48 -8.05 -17.23
CA ALA A 21 -8.36 -9.21 -17.18
C ALA A 21 -9.84 -8.85 -16.95
N GLY A 22 -10.18 -7.57 -16.74
CA GLY A 22 -11.56 -7.12 -16.49
C GLY A 22 -12.08 -7.40 -15.08
N ALA A 23 -11.20 -7.75 -14.15
CA ALA A 23 -11.52 -8.01 -12.75
C ALA A 23 -10.57 -7.20 -11.85
N PRO A 24 -10.76 -5.87 -11.76
CA PRO A 24 -9.85 -5.00 -11.01
C PRO A 24 -9.79 -5.42 -9.54
N ALA A 25 -8.59 -5.75 -9.08
CA ALA A 25 -8.31 -6.09 -7.69
C ALA A 25 -7.31 -5.08 -7.12
N GLY A 26 -7.63 -4.55 -5.95
CA GLY A 26 -6.71 -3.71 -5.21
C GLY A 26 -5.63 -4.51 -4.49
N ILE A 27 -4.57 -3.83 -4.07
CA ILE A 27 -3.44 -4.42 -3.35
C ILE A 27 -3.84 -5.15 -2.04
N ASP A 28 -4.84 -4.66 -1.30
CA ASP A 28 -5.35 -5.33 -0.07
C ASP A 28 -6.20 -6.55 -0.44
N GLU A 29 -7.04 -6.44 -1.47
CA GLU A 29 -7.85 -7.56 -1.99
C GLU A 29 -7.02 -8.73 -2.51
N LEU A 30 -5.85 -8.43 -3.10
CA LEU A 30 -4.89 -9.43 -3.54
C LEU A 30 -4.11 -10.07 -2.38
N GLY A 31 -4.29 -9.59 -1.15
CA GLY A 31 -3.57 -10.08 0.03
C GLY A 31 -2.08 -9.71 0.02
N LEU A 32 -1.71 -8.66 -0.71
CA LEU A 32 -0.30 -8.22 -0.83
C LEU A 32 0.13 -7.33 0.34
N LEU A 33 -0.78 -6.91 1.23
CA LEU A 33 -0.42 -6.15 2.43
C LEU A 33 -0.08 -7.11 3.56
N SER A 34 1.17 -7.11 4.01
CA SER A 34 1.63 -7.98 5.10
C SER A 34 1.51 -7.32 6.47
N GLU A 35 1.78 -6.02 6.55
CA GLU A 35 1.74 -5.27 7.79
C GLU A 35 1.30 -3.83 7.54
N ILE A 36 0.47 -3.29 8.42
CA ILE A 36 0.10 -1.88 8.43
C ILE A 36 0.18 -1.38 9.86
N SER A 37 0.98 -0.36 10.09
CA SER A 37 1.10 0.30 11.38
C SER A 37 0.86 1.80 11.22
N VAL A 38 -0.03 2.35 12.05
CA VAL A 38 -0.38 3.78 12.04
C VAL A 38 -0.05 4.37 13.39
N HIS A 39 0.88 5.33 13.42
CA HIS A 39 1.25 6.07 14.62
C HIS A 39 0.77 7.51 14.48
N ASN A 40 -0.28 7.86 15.21
CA ASN A 40 -0.79 9.24 15.21
C ASN A 40 0.09 10.09 16.15
N LEU A 41 0.83 11.06 15.60
CA LEU A 41 1.64 12.03 16.34
C LEU A 41 1.04 13.44 16.22
N ALA A 42 1.62 14.41 16.94
CA ALA A 42 1.11 15.78 16.98
C ALA A 42 1.20 16.49 15.62
N GLU A 43 2.22 16.15 14.82
CA GLU A 43 2.45 16.66 13.47
C GLU A 43 1.66 15.93 12.37
N GLY A 44 0.97 14.83 12.72
CA GLY A 44 0.21 13.98 11.80
C GLY A 44 0.48 12.49 11.99
N ALA A 45 -0.14 11.66 11.14
CA ALA A 45 0.03 10.22 11.17
C ALA A 45 1.31 9.78 10.45
N HIS A 46 2.10 8.94 11.11
CA HIS A 46 3.20 8.19 10.51
C HIS A 46 2.70 6.80 10.14
N VAL A 47 2.68 6.51 8.85
CA VAL A 47 2.12 5.27 8.30
C VAL A 47 3.25 4.37 7.80
N ARG A 48 3.22 3.11 8.21
CA ARG A 48 4.21 2.09 7.85
C ARG A 48 3.48 0.91 7.21
N VAL A 49 3.88 0.53 5.99
CA VAL A 49 3.21 -0.52 5.21
C VAL A 49 4.23 -1.51 4.64
N GLY A 50 4.06 -2.78 5.00
CA GLY A 50 4.74 -3.90 4.38
C GLY A 50 3.94 -4.45 3.21
N ILE A 51 4.59 -4.59 2.05
CA ILE A 51 4.02 -5.23 0.86
C ILE A 51 4.72 -6.57 0.63
N ARG A 52 3.96 -7.64 0.57
CA ARG A 52 4.39 -9.00 0.29
C ARG A 52 3.93 -9.39 -1.12
N LEU A 53 4.89 -9.59 -2.01
CA LEU A 53 4.60 -10.04 -3.36
C LEU A 53 4.37 -11.55 -3.37
N THR A 54 3.40 -11.98 -4.18
CA THR A 54 3.15 -13.40 -4.47
C THR A 54 4.29 -14.05 -5.26
N ASP A 55 5.06 -13.25 -6.02
CA ASP A 55 6.26 -13.70 -6.73
C ASP A 55 7.38 -12.66 -6.57
N PRO A 56 8.57 -13.04 -6.05
CA PRO A 56 9.69 -12.13 -5.84
C PRO A 56 10.30 -11.57 -7.14
N VAL A 57 9.99 -12.16 -8.30
CA VAL A 57 10.48 -11.71 -9.62
C VAL A 57 9.45 -10.84 -10.34
N CYS A 58 8.37 -10.44 -9.67
CA CYS A 58 7.38 -9.57 -10.28
C CYS A 58 8.02 -8.20 -10.60
N MET A 59 8.27 -7.92 -11.88
CA MET A 59 8.77 -6.62 -12.36
C MET A 59 7.87 -5.45 -11.92
N MET A 60 6.61 -5.73 -11.55
CA MET A 60 5.65 -4.74 -11.08
C MET A 60 5.79 -4.39 -9.59
N GLY A 61 6.55 -5.17 -8.80
CA GLY A 61 6.69 -4.97 -7.35
C GLY A 61 7.14 -3.57 -6.97
N ALA A 62 8.14 -3.04 -7.68
CA ALA A 62 8.64 -1.69 -7.48
C ALA A 62 7.58 -0.60 -7.80
N ALA A 63 6.73 -0.85 -8.81
CA ALA A 63 5.65 0.07 -9.17
C ALA A 63 4.58 0.12 -8.07
N PHE A 64 4.24 -1.02 -7.45
CA PHE A 64 3.35 -1.06 -6.30
C PHE A 64 3.89 -0.28 -5.11
N LEU A 65 5.17 -0.45 -4.78
CA LEU A 65 5.80 0.30 -3.69
C LEU A 65 5.79 1.81 -3.94
N ALA A 66 6.16 2.23 -5.15
CA ALA A 66 6.16 3.65 -5.53
C ALA A 66 4.75 4.23 -5.45
N SER A 67 3.75 3.54 -5.98
CA SER A 67 2.35 3.97 -5.97
C SER A 67 1.78 4.04 -4.55
N ALA A 68 2.09 3.06 -3.71
CA ALA A 68 1.69 3.04 -2.30
C ALA A 68 2.29 4.22 -1.54
N ARG A 69 3.58 4.48 -1.73
CA ARG A 69 4.25 5.61 -1.09
C ARG A 69 3.66 6.95 -1.53
N ASP A 70 3.47 7.15 -2.82
CA ASP A 70 2.93 8.39 -3.38
C ASP A 70 1.49 8.64 -2.90
N LEU A 71 0.66 7.60 -2.94
CA LEU A 71 -0.72 7.68 -2.49
C LEU A 71 -0.81 8.02 -1.00
N LEU A 72 -0.03 7.35 -0.15
CA LEU A 72 -0.02 7.61 1.29
C LEU A 72 0.53 9.00 1.64
N ALA A 73 1.57 9.46 0.94
CA ALA A 73 2.14 10.79 1.15
C ALA A 73 1.15 11.92 0.77
N GLY A 74 0.20 11.65 -0.13
CA GLY A 74 -0.86 12.58 -0.53
C GLY A 74 -2.12 12.53 0.34
N LEU A 75 -2.21 11.63 1.33
CA LEU A 75 -3.37 11.55 2.22
C LEU A 75 -3.36 12.69 3.24
N ASP A 76 -4.51 13.36 3.38
CA ASP A 76 -4.69 14.39 4.39
C ASP A 76 -4.48 13.79 5.81
N GLY A 77 -3.67 14.47 6.61
CA GLY A 77 -3.28 14.03 7.94
C GLY A 77 -2.13 13.01 7.99
N VAL A 78 -1.49 12.63 6.87
CA VAL A 78 -0.22 11.87 6.89
C VAL A 78 0.96 12.84 6.99
N ALA A 79 1.80 12.67 8.00
CA ALA A 79 3.06 13.38 8.14
C ALA A 79 4.21 12.63 7.44
N SER A 80 4.18 11.31 7.46
CA SER A 80 5.21 10.46 6.86
C SER A 80 4.64 9.11 6.44
N ALA A 81 5.13 8.58 5.31
CA ALA A 81 4.78 7.27 4.80
C ALA A 81 6.04 6.47 4.47
N GLU A 82 6.15 5.29 5.08
CA GLU A 82 7.21 4.31 4.81
C GLU A 82 6.58 3.04 4.24
N VAL A 83 7.10 2.60 3.08
CA VAL A 83 6.63 1.40 2.41
C VAL A 83 7.83 0.53 2.06
N TRP A 84 7.80 -0.75 2.41
CA TRP A 84 8.87 -1.71 2.14
C TRP A 84 8.34 -3.03 1.56
N LEU A 85 9.23 -3.76 0.90
CA LEU A 85 8.97 -5.15 0.52
C LEU A 85 9.22 -6.05 1.72
N ASP A 86 8.20 -6.83 2.08
CA ASP A 86 8.29 -7.86 3.09
C ASP A 86 8.72 -9.16 2.42
N GLU A 87 9.98 -9.55 2.67
CA GLU A 87 10.65 -10.69 2.05
C GLU A 87 10.41 -12.02 2.80
N ARG A 88 9.64 -11.98 3.89
CA ARG A 88 9.59 -13.06 4.87
C ARG A 88 8.67 -14.21 4.51
#